data_AF-A0AA38I2Z4-F1
#
_entry.id   AF-A0AA38I2Z4-F1
#
_cell.length_a   1.000
_cell.length_b   1.000
_cell.length_c   1.000
_cell.angle_alpha   90.00
_cell.angle_beta   90.00
_cell.angle_gamma   90.00
#
_symmetry.space_group_name_H-M   'P 1'
#
loop_
_entity.id
_entity.type
_entity.pdbx_description
1 polymer ?
#
loop_
_entity_poly.entity_id
_entity_poly.type
_entity_poly.pdbx_seq_one_letter_code
_entity_poly.pdbx_strand_id
1 'polypeptide(L)'
;MWDACFESLERAKSTTGSGCILAHCMGLGKTLQVITLAHTLLINNEETKVRKVLVVSPLNTVLNWVNEFKQWLPDNDDFEIFELVSFKQNYERQYQIKTWHNCGGVLIIGYDMFRNLSNPDNKRLSKKMRSAFQEALVDPGPDLVICDEGHLLKNEKTNLSIAMNRIKTLRRIVLTGTPLQNNLKEYFCMVQFIKPNLMGTYKEYLNRFVNPITNGQYTDSTPQNLQIMRKRSHVLYKMLDGVVQRRDYSVLEPYLPPKFIHFQALQRICAYPRVLLDKSIEMKLAKERRDDSEESEGSLKDFINDEDEDSTSSSSNSGSDSENEGKKETNPRKRLTRAAAALGE
;
A
#
# COMPACT_ATOMS: atom_id res chain seq x y z
N MET A 1 -15.51 17.03 -3.97
CA MET A 1 -14.57 17.31 -2.86
C MET A 1 -15.20 18.20 -1.78
N TRP A 2 -15.71 19.39 -2.14
CA TRP A 2 -16.42 20.28 -1.20
C TRP A 2 -17.55 19.57 -0.44
N ASP A 3 -18.50 18.97 -1.16
CA ASP A 3 -19.66 18.30 -0.56
C ASP A 3 -19.27 17.18 0.42
N ALA A 4 -18.21 16.44 0.11
CA ALA A 4 -17.75 15.35 0.97
C ALA A 4 -16.98 15.85 2.21
N CYS A 5 -16.21 16.94 2.07
CA CYS A 5 -15.35 17.42 3.16
C CYS A 5 -16.05 18.42 4.10
N PHE A 6 -16.91 19.26 3.54
CA PHE A 6 -17.53 20.40 4.22
C PHE A 6 -19.05 20.35 4.21
N GLU A 7 -19.66 19.67 3.22
CA GLU A 7 -21.12 19.54 3.01
C GLU A 7 -21.83 20.89 2.75
N SER A 8 -21.83 21.82 3.70
CA SER A 8 -22.36 23.18 3.59
C SER A 8 -21.58 24.16 4.48
N LEU A 9 -21.72 25.47 4.27
CA LEU A 9 -21.05 26.48 5.12
C LEU A 9 -21.50 26.39 6.59
N GLU A 10 -22.79 26.16 6.84
CA GLU A 10 -23.33 25.98 8.20
C GLU A 10 -22.76 24.73 8.89
N ARG A 11 -22.65 23.63 8.13
CA ARG A 11 -22.07 22.37 8.64
C ARG A 11 -20.56 22.46 8.80
N ALA A 12 -19.86 23.21 7.95
CA ALA A 12 -18.44 23.45 8.08
C ALA A 12 -18.08 24.17 9.40
N LYS A 13 -18.99 25.02 9.91
CA LYS A 13 -18.80 25.73 11.18
C LYS A 13 -19.05 24.86 12.42
N SER A 14 -19.92 23.85 12.32
CA SER A 14 -20.46 23.06 13.44
C SER A 14 -19.92 21.63 13.52
N THR A 15 -19.53 21.02 12.40
CA THR A 15 -19.06 19.63 12.33
C THR A 15 -17.55 19.57 12.10
N THR A 16 -16.94 18.45 12.52
CA THR A 16 -15.52 18.15 12.30
C THR A 16 -15.17 17.84 10.83
N GLY A 17 -16.17 17.81 9.94
CA GLY A 17 -16.02 17.47 8.52
C GLY A 17 -15.77 15.99 8.28
N SER A 18 -15.65 15.62 7.00
CA SER A 18 -15.23 14.28 6.59
C SER A 18 -14.24 14.35 5.43
N GLY A 19 -13.89 13.22 4.82
CA GLY A 19 -12.92 13.18 3.75
C GLY A 19 -13.44 12.53 2.48
N CYS A 20 -12.65 12.61 1.41
CA CYS A 20 -12.97 12.01 0.13
C CYS A 20 -11.76 11.38 -0.56
N ILE A 21 -12.02 10.46 -1.48
CA ILE A 21 -11.01 9.85 -2.36
C ILE A 21 -11.22 10.36 -3.78
N LEU A 22 -10.19 10.99 -4.34
CA LEU A 22 -10.15 11.37 -5.76
C LEU A 22 -9.36 10.30 -6.52
N ALA A 23 -10.08 9.33 -7.08
CA ALA A 23 -9.55 8.19 -7.81
C ALA A 23 -9.59 8.40 -9.33
N HIS A 24 -9.40 9.64 -9.79
CA HIS A 24 -9.31 9.95 -11.23
C HIS A 24 -8.03 9.34 -11.82
N CYS A 25 -8.10 8.87 -13.06
CA CYS A 25 -6.92 8.45 -13.82
C CYS A 25 -5.78 9.49 -13.78
N MET A 26 -4.54 9.02 -13.93
CA MET A 26 -3.35 9.87 -13.98
C MET A 26 -3.47 10.86 -15.16
N GLY A 27 -3.00 12.10 -14.98
CA GLY A 27 -3.08 13.13 -16.02
C GLY A 27 -4.39 13.93 -16.11
N LEU A 28 -5.43 13.61 -15.32
CA LEU A 28 -6.69 14.38 -15.28
C LEU A 28 -6.63 15.68 -14.45
N GLY A 29 -5.45 16.17 -14.07
CA GLY A 29 -5.30 17.42 -13.32
C GLY A 29 -5.81 17.37 -11.87
N LYS A 30 -5.68 16.23 -11.18
CA LYS A 30 -6.07 16.10 -9.76
C LYS A 30 -5.40 17.14 -8.88
N THR A 31 -4.11 17.40 -9.10
CA THR A 31 -3.30 18.38 -8.36
C THR A 31 -3.92 19.76 -8.44
N LEU A 32 -4.21 20.26 -9.65
CA LEU A 32 -4.86 21.56 -9.86
C LEU A 32 -6.20 21.66 -9.12
N GLN A 33 -7.07 20.65 -9.23
CA GLN A 33 -8.36 20.65 -8.54
C GLN A 33 -8.21 20.81 -7.03
N VAL A 34 -7.18 20.18 -6.44
CA VAL A 34 -6.90 20.26 -5.01
C VAL A 34 -6.29 21.62 -4.64
N ILE A 35 -5.39 22.16 -5.47
CA ILE A 35 -4.83 23.50 -5.29
C ILE A 35 -5.95 24.54 -5.28
N THR A 36 -6.86 24.49 -6.27
CA THR A 36 -8.02 25.40 -6.34
C THR A 36 -8.89 25.31 -5.10
N LEU A 37 -9.15 24.10 -4.60
CA LEU A 37 -9.90 23.91 -3.36
C LEU A 37 -9.15 24.49 -2.15
N ALA A 38 -7.86 24.17 -1.99
CA ALA A 38 -7.05 24.65 -0.88
C ALA A 38 -6.98 26.19 -0.86
N HIS A 39 -6.75 26.81 -2.01
CA HIS A 39 -6.77 28.26 -2.19
C HIS A 39 -8.12 28.87 -1.77
N THR A 40 -9.23 28.33 -2.28
CA THR A 40 -10.58 28.82 -1.95
C THR A 40 -10.88 28.72 -0.44
N LEU A 41 -10.38 27.68 0.22
CA LEU A 41 -10.55 27.47 1.65
C LEU A 41 -9.70 28.46 2.48
N LEU A 42 -8.44 28.66 2.07
CA LEU A 42 -7.48 29.52 2.79
C LEU A 42 -7.84 31.00 2.70
N ILE A 43 -8.33 31.47 1.54
CA ILE A 43 -8.83 32.85 1.38
C ILE A 43 -10.08 33.05 2.22
N ASN A 44 -11.04 32.12 2.14
CA ASN A 44 -12.29 32.21 2.89
C ASN A 44 -12.17 31.56 4.29
N ASN A 45 -11.04 31.76 4.98
CA ASN A 45 -10.77 31.09 6.24
C ASN A 45 -11.73 31.51 7.37
N GLU A 46 -12.28 32.73 7.33
CA GLU A 46 -13.25 33.22 8.33
C GLU A 46 -14.52 32.36 8.34
N GLU A 47 -14.94 31.93 7.15
CA GLU A 47 -16.14 31.13 6.95
C GLU A 47 -15.88 29.63 7.11
N THR A 48 -14.74 29.14 6.59
CA THR A 48 -14.43 27.70 6.51
C THR A 48 -13.67 27.17 7.73
N LYS A 49 -13.08 28.07 8.52
CA LYS A 49 -12.16 27.77 9.63
C LYS A 49 -10.95 26.93 9.20
N VAL A 50 -10.54 26.99 7.94
CA VAL A 50 -9.34 26.30 7.42
C VAL A 50 -8.22 27.32 7.28
N ARG A 51 -7.17 27.18 8.08
CA ARG A 51 -5.96 28.03 7.99
C ARG A 51 -4.70 27.24 7.68
N LYS A 52 -4.68 25.95 8.04
CA LYS A 52 -3.50 25.09 7.92
C LYS A 52 -3.80 23.92 7.01
N VAL A 53 -3.18 23.88 5.84
CA VAL A 53 -3.30 22.76 4.90
C VAL A 53 -2.01 21.96 4.90
N LEU A 54 -2.11 20.64 5.06
CA LEU A 54 -0.98 19.72 5.01
C LEU A 54 -1.10 18.85 3.75
N VAL A 55 -0.10 18.93 2.87
CA VAL A 55 0.06 18.03 1.72
C VAL A 55 1.15 17.02 2.04
N VAL A 56 0.78 15.75 2.05
CA VAL A 56 1.72 14.63 2.21
C VAL A 56 1.84 13.90 0.89
N SER A 57 3.04 13.86 0.34
CA SER A 57 3.29 13.25 -0.97
C SER A 57 4.53 12.33 -0.96
N PRO A 58 4.73 11.50 -1.99
CA PRO A 58 6.01 10.86 -2.25
C PRO A 58 7.16 11.89 -2.31
N LEU A 59 8.36 11.51 -1.85
CA LEU A 59 9.50 12.43 -1.75
C LEU A 59 9.86 13.09 -3.11
N ASN A 60 9.77 12.31 -4.19
CA ASN A 60 10.07 12.75 -5.54
C ASN A 60 9.04 13.76 -6.09
N THR A 61 7.83 13.85 -5.53
CA THR A 61 6.80 14.78 -5.99
C THR A 61 6.67 16.02 -5.13
N VAL A 62 7.34 16.11 -3.98
CA VAL A 62 7.24 17.27 -3.07
C VAL A 62 7.60 18.58 -3.78
N LEU A 63 8.75 18.63 -4.47
CA LEU A 63 9.15 19.84 -5.20
C LEU A 63 8.25 20.10 -6.42
N ASN A 64 7.67 19.05 -7.01
CA ASN A 64 6.68 19.21 -8.07
C ASN A 64 5.42 19.90 -7.54
N TRP A 65 4.93 19.51 -6.35
CA TRP A 65 3.82 20.19 -5.68
C TRP A 65 4.13 21.66 -5.42
N VAL A 66 5.34 22.00 -4.93
CA VAL A 66 5.76 23.39 -4.72
C VAL A 66 5.70 24.18 -6.03
N ASN A 67 6.23 23.61 -7.12
CA ASN A 67 6.23 24.26 -8.43
C ASN A 67 4.81 24.44 -8.98
N GLU A 68 3.93 23.44 -8.80
CA GLU A 68 2.53 23.54 -9.21
C GLU A 68 1.82 24.67 -8.45
N PHE A 69 1.98 24.76 -7.13
CA PHE A 69 1.43 25.89 -6.38
C PHE A 69 1.95 27.22 -6.94
N LYS A 70 3.26 27.40 -7.13
CA LYS A 70 3.84 28.63 -7.68
C LYS A 70 3.41 28.93 -9.12
N GLN A 71 3.16 27.90 -9.93
CA GLN A 71 2.73 28.06 -11.32
C GLN A 71 1.28 28.54 -11.38
N TRP A 72 0.41 27.97 -10.54
CA TRP A 72 -1.02 28.28 -10.54
C TRP A 72 -1.38 29.50 -9.69
N LEU A 73 -0.50 29.87 -8.75
CA LEU A 73 -0.63 30.98 -7.80
C LEU A 73 0.60 31.91 -7.94
N PRO A 74 0.59 32.90 -8.86
CA PRO A 74 1.70 33.84 -9.02
C PRO A 74 1.88 34.76 -7.80
N ASP A 75 3.05 35.42 -7.69
CA ASP A 75 3.68 36.08 -6.53
C ASP A 75 2.85 37.07 -5.65
N ASN A 76 1.55 37.24 -5.88
CA ASN A 76 0.65 38.13 -5.12
C ASN A 76 -0.34 37.40 -4.19
N ASP A 77 -0.20 36.09 -3.95
CA ASP A 77 -1.21 35.32 -3.21
C ASP A 77 -1.03 35.33 -1.67
N ASP A 78 -2.19 35.38 -1.00
CA ASP A 78 -2.44 35.69 0.41
C ASP A 78 -1.86 34.70 1.45
N PHE A 79 -1.16 33.64 1.03
CA PHE A 79 -0.64 32.62 1.94
C PHE A 79 0.70 32.03 1.53
N GLU A 80 1.49 31.68 2.55
CA GLU A 80 2.82 31.11 2.40
C GLU A 80 2.78 29.61 2.09
N ILE A 81 3.73 29.16 1.26
CA ILE A 81 3.97 27.76 0.91
C ILE A 81 5.26 27.31 1.58
N PHE A 82 5.17 26.27 2.41
CA PHE A 82 6.28 25.71 3.17
C PHE A 82 6.63 24.32 2.67
N GLU A 83 7.91 24.04 2.45
CA GLU A 83 8.42 22.71 2.13
C GLU A 83 9.59 22.31 3.04
N LEU A 84 9.69 21.02 3.40
CA LEU A 84 10.72 20.55 4.35
C LEU A 84 11.91 19.84 3.71
N VAL A 85 11.84 19.54 2.42
CA VAL A 85 12.83 18.70 1.72
C VAL A 85 14.16 19.44 1.54
N SER A 86 14.12 20.75 1.33
CA SER A 86 15.29 21.62 1.15
C SER A 86 16.16 21.71 2.42
N PHE A 87 15.55 21.50 3.60
CA PHE A 87 16.24 21.63 4.88
C PHE A 87 16.88 20.32 5.31
N LYS A 88 18.18 20.36 5.62
CA LYS A 88 18.94 19.16 6.08
C LYS A 88 18.79 18.95 7.58
N GLN A 89 18.74 20.02 8.35
CA GLN A 89 18.83 19.97 9.81
C GLN A 89 17.45 20.01 10.47
N ASN A 90 17.29 19.29 11.59
CA ASN A 90 16.00 19.19 12.26
C ASN A 90 15.55 20.49 12.94
N TYR A 91 16.47 21.37 13.34
CA TYR A 91 16.10 22.66 13.93
C TYR A 91 15.48 23.60 12.88
N GLU A 92 15.96 23.57 11.64
CA GLU A 92 15.42 24.35 10.52
C GLU A 92 14.01 23.87 10.19
N ARG A 93 13.84 22.54 10.09
CA ARG A 93 12.51 21.93 9.91
C ARG A 93 11.55 22.29 11.03
N GLN A 94 12.03 22.32 12.28
CA GLN A 94 11.23 22.74 13.43
C GLN A 94 10.81 24.21 13.32
N TYR A 95 11.72 25.08 12.92
CA TYR A 95 11.39 26.49 12.71
C TYR A 95 10.31 26.65 11.64
N GLN A 96 10.48 26.03 10.48
CA GLN A 96 9.51 26.08 9.38
C GLN A 96 8.12 25.55 9.78
N ILE A 97 8.07 24.37 10.42
CA ILE A 97 6.81 23.79 10.90
C ILE A 97 6.14 24.70 11.94
N LYS A 98 6.92 25.32 12.83
CA LYS A 98 6.38 26.24 13.85
C LYS A 98 5.85 27.52 13.22
N THR A 99 6.55 28.08 12.23
CA THR A 99 6.09 29.24 11.47
C THR A 99 4.78 28.93 10.75
N TRP A 100 4.71 27.82 10.01
CA TRP A 100 3.48 27.35 9.36
C TRP A 100 2.33 27.16 10.37
N HIS A 101 2.60 26.56 11.53
CA HIS A 101 1.58 26.34 12.54
C HIS A 101 0.97 27.66 13.08
N ASN A 102 1.77 28.71 13.16
CA ASN A 102 1.34 30.01 13.68
C ASN A 102 0.71 30.90 12.61
N CYS A 103 1.31 30.94 11.42
CA CYS A 103 0.91 31.83 10.33
C CYS A 103 -0.19 31.22 9.44
N GLY A 104 -0.31 29.90 9.38
CA GLY A 104 -1.16 29.21 8.42
C GLY A 104 -0.49 29.04 7.05
N GLY A 105 -1.28 28.66 6.05
CA GLY A 105 -0.83 28.36 4.69
C GLY A 105 -0.68 26.86 4.43
N VAL A 106 0.14 26.53 3.43
CA VAL A 106 0.30 25.17 2.93
C VAL A 106 1.65 24.61 3.33
N LEU A 107 1.67 23.46 4.02
CA LEU A 107 2.88 22.70 4.31
C LEU A 107 2.93 21.44 3.44
N ILE A 108 4.02 21.26 2.71
CA ILE A 108 4.27 20.10 1.85
C ILE A 108 5.40 19.25 2.44
N ILE A 109 5.10 17.99 2.71
CA ILE A 109 6.00 17.05 3.38
C ILE A 109 6.00 15.68 2.71
N GLY A 110 7.17 15.03 2.70
CA GLY A 110 7.28 13.63 2.25
C GLY A 110 6.71 12.66 3.29
N TYR A 111 6.09 11.56 2.85
CA TYR A 111 5.53 10.53 3.75
C TYR A 111 6.51 10.02 4.83
N ASP A 112 7.75 9.68 4.45
CA ASP A 112 8.75 9.19 5.40
C ASP A 112 9.18 10.26 6.39
N MET A 113 9.29 11.52 5.94
CA MET A 113 9.61 12.64 6.81
C MET A 113 8.48 12.86 7.81
N PHE A 114 7.22 12.88 7.35
CA PHE A 114 6.06 12.99 8.22
C PHE A 114 6.06 11.91 9.29
N ARG A 115 6.21 10.64 8.89
CA ARG A 115 6.27 9.49 9.82
C ARG A 115 7.37 9.65 10.87
N ASN A 116 8.56 10.12 10.46
CA ASN A 116 9.69 10.27 11.37
C ASN A 116 9.50 11.42 12.37
N LEU A 117 8.90 12.54 11.94
CA LEU A 117 8.68 13.72 12.78
C LEU A 117 7.45 13.58 13.69
N SER A 118 6.40 12.88 13.23
CA SER A 118 5.16 12.64 13.99
C SER A 118 5.25 11.44 14.95
N ASN A 119 6.38 10.74 15.02
CA ASN A 119 6.55 9.63 15.94
C ASN A 119 6.92 10.11 17.36
N PRO A 120 6.08 9.91 18.40
CA PRO A 120 6.35 10.37 19.76
C PRO A 120 7.55 9.67 20.39
N ASP A 121 7.87 8.45 19.95
CA ASP A 121 8.95 7.61 20.50
C ASP A 121 10.28 7.77 19.76
N ASN A 122 10.39 8.75 18.86
CA ASN A 122 11.62 8.96 18.09
C ASN A 122 12.75 9.52 18.99
N LYS A 123 13.59 8.63 19.53
CA LYS A 123 14.72 8.96 20.41
C LYS A 123 15.79 9.84 19.75
N ARG A 124 15.81 9.97 18.42
CA ARG A 124 16.76 10.84 17.70
C ARG A 124 16.43 12.33 17.89
N LEU A 125 15.24 12.66 18.39
CA LEU A 125 14.77 14.03 18.58
C LEU A 125 14.66 14.37 20.07
N SER A 126 15.10 15.58 20.42
CA SER A 126 14.94 16.13 21.78
C SER A 126 13.46 16.16 22.19
N LYS A 127 13.18 15.94 23.47
CA LYS A 127 11.81 15.93 24.02
C LYS A 127 11.05 17.21 23.67
N LYS A 128 11.70 18.38 23.76
CA LYS A 128 11.12 19.68 23.40
C LYS A 128 10.72 19.75 21.92
N MET A 129 11.56 19.23 21.04
CA MET A 129 11.31 19.21 19.60
C MET A 129 10.19 18.23 19.23
N ARG A 130 10.14 17.06 19.88
CA ARG A 130 9.05 16.10 19.72
C ARG A 130 7.70 16.70 20.10
N SER A 131 7.61 17.37 21.25
CA SER A 131 6.37 18.04 21.66
C SER A 131 5.92 19.09 20.65
N ALA A 132 6.86 19.90 20.13
CA ALA A 132 6.54 20.88 19.10
C ALA A 132 6.02 20.25 17.79
N PHE A 133 6.59 19.12 17.35
CA PHE A 133 6.10 18.41 16.16
C PHE A 133 4.74 17.74 16.39
N GLN A 134 4.49 17.19 17.59
CA GLN A 134 3.18 16.64 17.93
C GLN A 134 2.10 17.72 17.89
N GLU A 135 2.38 18.87 18.50
CA GLU A 135 1.45 20.01 18.52
C GLU A 135 1.13 20.50 17.10
N ALA A 136 2.17 20.69 16.28
CA ALA A 136 1.99 21.24 14.95
C ALA A 136 1.38 20.26 13.93
N LEU A 137 1.75 18.97 13.98
CA LEU A 137 1.38 18.00 12.93
C LEU A 137 0.23 17.06 13.33
N VAL A 138 -0.01 16.84 14.63
CA VAL A 138 -0.90 15.77 15.11
C VAL A 138 -2.12 16.34 15.83
N ASP A 139 -1.90 17.12 16.89
CA ASP A 139 -2.97 17.66 17.75
C ASP A 139 -2.53 19.01 18.39
N PRO A 140 -3.12 20.16 18.00
CA PRO A 140 -4.32 20.32 17.15
C PRO A 140 -4.12 19.92 15.68
N GLY A 141 -2.89 20.00 15.16
CA GLY A 141 -2.59 19.57 13.78
C GLY A 141 -3.09 20.52 12.67
N PRO A 142 -3.10 20.04 11.41
CA PRO A 142 -3.65 20.77 10.25
C PRO A 142 -5.19 20.81 10.25
N ASP A 143 -5.80 21.73 9.50
CA ASP A 143 -7.26 21.80 9.33
C ASP A 143 -7.75 21.00 8.12
N LEU A 144 -6.87 20.73 7.15
CA LEU A 144 -7.09 19.88 5.99
C LEU A 144 -5.82 19.07 5.69
N VAL A 145 -5.99 17.77 5.45
CA VAL A 145 -4.91 16.87 5.03
C VAL A 145 -5.15 16.38 3.61
N ILE A 146 -4.14 16.50 2.76
CA ILE A 146 -4.14 15.98 1.39
C ILE A 146 -3.06 14.92 1.32
N CYS A 147 -3.42 13.70 0.90
CA CYS A 147 -2.53 12.57 0.72
C CYS A 147 -2.41 12.25 -0.77
N ASP A 148 -1.25 12.52 -1.36
CA ASP A 148 -0.97 12.13 -2.74
C ASP A 148 -0.54 10.66 -2.80
N GLU A 149 -0.82 9.97 -3.91
CA GLU A 149 -0.57 8.53 -4.08
C GLU A 149 -1.08 7.67 -2.90
N GLY A 150 -2.37 7.79 -2.60
CA GLY A 150 -3.06 7.12 -1.50
C GLY A 150 -2.93 5.59 -1.44
N HIS A 151 -2.53 4.95 -2.54
CA HIS A 151 -2.20 3.52 -2.57
C HIS A 151 -1.03 3.16 -1.61
N LEU A 152 -0.25 4.14 -1.16
CA LEU A 152 0.75 3.98 -0.10
C LEU A 152 0.13 3.70 1.28
N LEU A 153 -1.15 4.07 1.49
CA LEU A 153 -1.92 3.85 2.73
C LEU A 153 -2.75 2.55 2.70
N LYS A 154 -2.35 1.58 1.87
CA LYS A 154 -3.10 0.34 1.62
C LYS A 154 -3.26 -0.60 2.83
N ASN A 155 -2.45 -0.44 3.87
CA ASN A 155 -2.41 -1.35 5.00
C ASN A 155 -2.34 -0.60 6.33
N GLU A 156 -3.42 -0.70 7.11
CA GLU A 156 -3.59 -0.08 8.42
C GLU A 156 -2.46 -0.39 9.41
N LYS A 157 -1.85 -1.58 9.32
CA LYS A 157 -0.75 -2.00 10.23
C LYS A 157 0.58 -1.34 9.94
N THR A 158 0.72 -0.65 8.80
CA THR A 158 1.99 -0.01 8.46
C THR A 158 2.25 1.17 9.39
N ASN A 159 3.50 1.36 9.81
CA ASN A 159 3.89 2.51 10.63
C ASN A 159 3.50 3.85 10.00
N LEU A 160 3.46 3.92 8.66
CA LEU A 160 2.98 5.08 7.93
C LEU A 160 1.49 5.32 8.16
N SER A 161 0.65 4.30 7.95
CA SER A 161 -0.80 4.42 8.15
C SER A 161 -1.14 4.71 9.61
N ILE A 162 -0.43 4.10 10.56
CA ILE A 162 -0.56 4.41 11.98
C ILE A 162 -0.22 5.88 12.26
N ALA A 163 0.89 6.38 11.71
CA ALA A 163 1.29 7.78 11.88
C ALA A 163 0.27 8.75 11.26
N MET A 164 -0.22 8.48 10.05
CA MET A 164 -1.24 9.30 9.40
C MET A 164 -2.59 9.26 10.14
N ASN A 165 -2.97 8.10 10.69
CA ASN A 165 -4.20 7.96 11.48
C ASN A 165 -4.19 8.73 12.80
N ARG A 166 -3.01 9.07 13.33
CA ARG A 166 -2.88 9.87 14.56
C ARG A 166 -3.32 11.32 14.38
N ILE A 167 -3.27 11.86 13.17
CA ILE A 167 -3.68 13.25 12.88
C ILE A 167 -5.15 13.41 13.29
N LYS A 168 -5.48 14.41 14.10
CA LYS A 168 -6.84 14.53 14.66
C LYS A 168 -7.91 14.90 13.62
N THR A 169 -7.51 15.62 12.60
CA THR A 169 -8.33 16.20 11.52
C THR A 169 -9.06 15.14 10.71
N LEU A 170 -10.37 15.30 10.50
CA LEU A 170 -11.19 14.39 9.68
C LEU A 170 -11.35 14.86 8.22
N ARG A 171 -11.06 16.14 7.95
CA ARG A 171 -10.98 16.69 6.60
C ARG A 171 -9.73 16.15 5.90
N ARG A 172 -9.90 15.02 5.20
CA ARG A 172 -8.83 14.25 4.57
C ARG A 172 -9.16 13.98 3.11
N ILE A 173 -8.31 14.42 2.19
CA ILE A 173 -8.44 14.17 0.76
C ILE A 173 -7.36 13.20 0.34
N VAL A 174 -7.73 12.05 -0.22
CA VAL A 174 -6.79 11.06 -0.73
C VAL A 174 -6.81 11.06 -2.24
N LEU A 175 -5.67 11.31 -2.87
CA LEU A 175 -5.52 11.28 -4.33
C LEU A 175 -4.91 9.96 -4.73
N THR A 176 -5.48 9.30 -5.73
CA THR A 176 -4.88 8.10 -6.31
C THR A 176 -5.08 8.09 -7.83
N GLY A 177 -4.02 7.78 -8.56
CA GLY A 177 -4.06 7.61 -10.01
C GLY A 177 -4.28 6.16 -10.44
N THR A 178 -3.96 5.21 -9.57
CA THR A 178 -4.13 3.79 -9.86
C THR A 178 -5.59 3.41 -9.64
N PRO A 179 -6.22 2.77 -10.63
CA PRO A 179 -7.55 2.24 -10.41
C PRO A 179 -7.43 1.18 -9.31
N LEU A 180 -8.07 1.42 -8.17
CA LEU A 180 -8.11 0.53 -7.01
C LEU A 180 -8.86 -0.79 -7.29
N GLN A 181 -8.93 -1.21 -8.55
CA GLN A 181 -9.92 -2.12 -9.11
C GLN A 181 -9.90 -3.52 -8.48
N ASN A 182 -8.80 -3.98 -7.87
CA ASN A 182 -8.68 -5.39 -7.45
C ASN A 182 -8.31 -5.65 -6.00
N ASN A 183 -8.29 -4.65 -5.11
CA ASN A 183 -8.08 -4.93 -3.69
C ASN A 183 -9.08 -4.18 -2.80
N LEU A 184 -10.26 -4.79 -2.62
CA LEU A 184 -11.32 -4.31 -1.74
C LEU A 184 -10.82 -4.05 -0.30
N LYS A 185 -9.74 -4.71 0.13
CA LYS A 185 -9.13 -4.49 1.44
C LYS A 185 -8.43 -3.13 1.53
N GLU A 186 -7.86 -2.64 0.43
CA GLU A 186 -7.24 -1.31 0.37
C GLU A 186 -8.30 -0.23 0.40
N TYR A 187 -9.43 -0.44 -0.30
CA TYR A 187 -10.60 0.44 -0.19
C TYR A 187 -11.04 0.60 1.26
N PHE A 188 -11.10 -0.48 2.03
CA PHE A 188 -11.42 -0.39 3.46
C PHE A 188 -10.43 0.51 4.20
N CYS A 189 -9.12 0.31 3.99
CA CYS A 189 -8.10 1.10 4.69
C CYS A 189 -8.20 2.60 4.36
N MET A 190 -8.35 2.96 3.08
CA MET A 190 -8.48 4.38 2.69
C MET A 190 -9.82 5.00 3.14
N VAL A 191 -10.92 4.26 3.07
CA VAL A 191 -12.24 4.74 3.51
C VAL A 191 -12.26 4.91 5.03
N GLN A 192 -11.68 3.96 5.77
CA GLN A 192 -11.53 4.08 7.22
C GLN A 192 -10.64 5.28 7.60
N PHE A 193 -9.61 5.56 6.80
CA PHE A 193 -8.75 6.73 6.98
C PHE A 193 -9.51 8.05 6.79
N ILE A 194 -10.36 8.20 5.77
CA ILE A 194 -11.08 9.46 5.51
C ILE A 194 -12.37 9.63 6.32
N LYS A 195 -13.10 8.53 6.56
CA LYS A 195 -14.40 8.54 7.23
C LYS A 195 -14.50 7.29 8.12
N PRO A 196 -13.97 7.36 9.35
CA PRO A 196 -13.92 6.21 10.23
C PRO A 196 -15.32 5.69 10.54
N ASN A 197 -15.45 4.37 10.67
CA ASN A 197 -16.68 3.65 10.99
C ASN A 197 -17.78 3.67 9.91
N LEU A 198 -17.52 4.21 8.70
CA LEU A 198 -18.50 4.19 7.61
C LEU A 198 -18.89 2.76 7.21
N MET A 199 -17.91 1.86 7.10
CA MET A 199 -18.11 0.49 6.62
C MET A 199 -18.21 -0.56 7.74
N GLY A 200 -18.28 -0.12 9.00
CA GLY A 200 -18.23 -1.00 10.17
C GLY A 200 -16.83 -1.56 10.43
N THR A 201 -16.76 -2.69 11.13
CA THR A 201 -15.49 -3.35 11.44
C THR A 201 -14.89 -4.05 10.22
N TYR A 202 -13.57 -4.25 10.21
CA TYR A 202 -12.89 -4.94 9.13
C TYR A 202 -13.46 -6.34 8.85
N LYS A 203 -13.83 -7.09 9.91
CA LYS A 203 -14.43 -8.43 9.78
C LYS A 203 -15.82 -8.39 9.13
N GLU A 204 -16.66 -7.45 9.54
CA GLU A 204 -17.99 -7.26 8.94
C GLU A 204 -17.88 -6.88 7.46
N TYR A 205 -16.95 -5.98 7.13
CA TYR A 205 -16.68 -5.59 5.76
C TYR A 205 -16.23 -6.78 4.89
N LEU A 206 -15.32 -7.63 5.41
CA LEU A 206 -14.87 -8.82 4.71
C LEU A 206 -16.04 -9.77 4.41
N ASN A 207 -16.87 -10.06 5.41
CA ASN A 207 -18.01 -10.98 5.25
C ASN A 207 -19.12 -10.40 4.37
N ARG A 208 -19.37 -9.09 4.46
CA ARG A 208 -20.46 -8.43 3.72
C ARG A 208 -20.12 -8.17 2.27
N PHE A 209 -18.86 -7.87 1.95
CA PHE A 209 -18.45 -7.42 0.63
C PHE A 209 -17.31 -8.25 0.04
N VAL A 210 -16.17 -8.37 0.73
CA VAL A 210 -14.97 -8.97 0.11
C VAL A 210 -15.17 -10.43 -0.25
N ASN A 211 -15.52 -11.27 0.72
CA ASN A 211 -15.71 -12.71 0.53
C ASN A 211 -16.76 -13.01 -0.56
N PRO A 212 -17.98 -12.43 -0.54
CA PRO A 212 -18.97 -12.72 -1.58
C PRO A 212 -18.57 -12.20 -2.97
N ILE A 213 -17.83 -11.08 -3.04
CA ILE A 213 -17.37 -10.55 -4.34
C ILE A 213 -16.27 -11.44 -4.91
N THR A 214 -15.25 -11.79 -4.11
CA THR A 214 -14.17 -12.68 -4.52
C THR A 214 -14.70 -14.05 -4.93
N ASN A 215 -15.66 -14.60 -4.19
CA ASN A 215 -16.27 -15.90 -4.51
C ASN A 215 -17.05 -15.92 -5.84
N GLY A 216 -17.52 -14.77 -6.33
CA GLY A 216 -18.16 -14.66 -7.65
C GLY A 216 -17.19 -14.36 -8.80
N GLN A 217 -15.92 -14.06 -8.50
CA GLN A 217 -14.89 -13.77 -9.50
C GLN A 217 -14.15 -15.02 -9.99
N TYR A 218 -14.29 -16.16 -9.30
CA TYR A 218 -13.66 -17.40 -9.73
C TYR A 218 -14.32 -17.95 -11.00
N THR A 219 -13.55 -18.68 -11.81
CA THR A 219 -14.01 -19.24 -13.09
C THR A 219 -15.07 -20.33 -12.92
N ASP A 220 -15.08 -20.99 -11.76
CA ASP A 220 -15.99 -22.07 -11.37
C ASP A 220 -17.19 -21.58 -10.54
N SER A 221 -17.39 -20.26 -10.43
CA SER A 221 -18.47 -19.68 -9.63
C SER A 221 -19.86 -20.04 -10.19
N THR A 222 -20.76 -20.48 -9.30
CA THR A 222 -22.16 -20.77 -9.65
C THR A 222 -22.93 -19.50 -10.06
N PRO A 223 -24.02 -19.63 -10.84
CA PRO A 223 -24.88 -18.49 -11.20
C PRO A 223 -25.42 -17.72 -9.99
N GLN A 224 -25.67 -18.40 -8.88
CA GLN A 224 -26.10 -17.78 -7.61
C GLN A 224 -24.99 -16.90 -7.02
N ASN A 225 -23.74 -17.38 -7.00
CA ASN A 225 -22.60 -16.60 -6.52
C ASN A 225 -22.37 -15.35 -7.38
N LEU A 226 -22.56 -15.45 -8.70
CA LEU A 226 -22.48 -14.30 -9.61
C LEU A 226 -23.55 -13.25 -9.33
N GLN A 227 -24.79 -13.66 -9.02
CA GLN A 227 -25.85 -12.73 -8.64
C GLN A 227 -25.55 -12.04 -7.30
N ILE A 228 -25.09 -12.80 -6.30
CA ILE A 228 -24.71 -12.24 -4.98
C ILE A 228 -23.56 -11.25 -5.16
N MET A 229 -22.52 -11.59 -5.93
CA MET A 229 -21.42 -10.69 -6.25
C MET A 229 -21.94 -9.39 -6.86
N ARG A 230 -22.72 -9.45 -7.95
CA ARG A 230 -23.26 -8.25 -8.61
C ARG A 230 -24.05 -7.37 -7.65
N LYS A 231 -24.92 -7.97 -6.82
CA LYS A 231 -25.72 -7.25 -5.82
C LYS A 231 -24.84 -6.59 -4.76
N ARG A 232 -23.84 -7.30 -4.22
CA ARG A 232 -22.92 -6.76 -3.21
C ARG A 232 -22.01 -5.67 -3.77
N SER A 233 -21.49 -5.84 -4.98
CA SER A 233 -20.72 -4.81 -5.69
C SER A 233 -21.54 -3.55 -5.93
N HIS A 234 -22.80 -3.67 -6.35
CA HIS A 234 -23.68 -2.52 -6.55
C HIS A 234 -23.97 -1.77 -5.24
N VAL A 235 -24.27 -2.51 -4.16
CA VAL A 235 -24.49 -1.90 -2.83
C VAL A 235 -23.23 -1.19 -2.34
N LEU A 236 -22.06 -1.79 -2.52
CA LEU A 236 -20.79 -1.18 -2.14
C LEU A 236 -20.54 0.11 -2.93
N TYR A 237 -20.74 0.07 -4.25
CA TYR A 237 -20.56 1.25 -5.10
C TYR A 237 -21.48 2.39 -4.67
N LYS A 238 -22.77 2.12 -4.47
CA LYS A 238 -23.75 3.12 -4.02
C LYS A 238 -23.41 3.70 -2.64
N MET A 239 -22.82 2.89 -1.76
CA MET A 239 -22.35 3.35 -0.45
C MET A 239 -21.12 4.28 -0.55
N LEU A 240 -20.31 4.11 -1.58
CA LEU A 240 -19.09 4.88 -1.81
C LEU A 240 -19.29 6.11 -2.71
N ASP A 241 -20.42 6.23 -3.40
CA ASP A 241 -20.70 7.27 -4.41
C ASP A 241 -20.48 8.72 -3.90
N GLY A 242 -20.82 8.98 -2.64
CA GLY A 242 -20.61 10.29 -2.00
C GLY A 242 -19.20 10.55 -1.47
N VAL A 243 -18.32 9.55 -1.46
CA VAL A 243 -16.99 9.60 -0.82
C VAL A 243 -15.87 9.39 -1.84
N VAL A 244 -16.07 8.52 -2.82
CA VAL A 244 -15.08 8.12 -3.82
C VAL A 244 -15.51 8.63 -5.18
N GLN A 245 -14.76 9.58 -5.72
CA GLN A 245 -14.98 10.11 -7.05
C GLN A 245 -13.99 9.50 -8.03
N ARG A 246 -14.50 8.91 -9.12
CA ARG A 246 -13.69 8.30 -10.19
C ARG A 246 -14.09 8.85 -11.56
N ARG A 247 -13.08 9.19 -12.35
CA ARG A 247 -13.19 9.61 -13.74
C ARG A 247 -12.09 8.92 -14.54
N ASP A 248 -12.47 8.26 -15.63
CA ASP A 248 -11.55 7.60 -16.53
C ASP A 248 -11.10 8.57 -17.64
N TYR A 249 -10.15 8.14 -18.49
CA TYR A 249 -9.62 8.95 -19.60
C TYR A 249 -10.65 9.36 -20.64
N SER A 250 -11.83 8.73 -20.67
CA SER A 250 -12.94 9.07 -21.57
C SER A 250 -13.37 10.55 -21.47
N VAL A 251 -13.10 11.20 -20.33
CA VAL A 251 -13.37 12.63 -20.14
C VAL A 251 -12.47 13.51 -21.01
N LEU A 252 -11.24 13.07 -21.31
CA LEU A 252 -10.27 13.81 -22.12
C LEU A 252 -10.20 13.35 -23.57
N GLU A 253 -10.76 12.19 -23.88
CA GLU A 253 -10.79 11.62 -25.23
C GLU A 253 -11.27 12.60 -26.32
N PRO A 254 -12.30 13.45 -26.12
CA PRO A 254 -12.71 14.40 -27.15
C PRO A 254 -11.78 15.62 -27.31
N TYR A 255 -10.89 15.88 -26.35
CA TYR A 255 -10.02 17.06 -26.32
C TYR A 255 -8.56 16.76 -26.67
N LEU A 256 -8.16 15.49 -26.65
CA LEU A 256 -6.77 15.07 -26.87
C LEU A 256 -6.64 14.25 -28.17
N PRO A 257 -5.46 14.29 -28.80
CA PRO A 257 -5.15 13.39 -29.92
C PRO A 257 -5.30 11.91 -29.52
N PRO A 258 -5.67 11.03 -30.47
CA PRO A 258 -5.82 9.61 -30.19
C PRO A 258 -4.50 8.99 -29.73
N LYS A 259 -4.59 8.11 -28.73
CA LYS A 259 -3.43 7.37 -28.20
C LYS A 259 -3.14 6.14 -29.06
N PHE A 260 -2.04 6.16 -29.80
CA PHE A 260 -1.55 4.99 -30.53
C PHE A 260 -0.69 4.10 -29.63
N ILE A 261 -1.14 2.87 -29.38
CA ILE A 261 -0.39 1.90 -28.58
C ILE A 261 0.25 0.90 -29.52
N HIS A 262 1.57 1.01 -29.68
CA HIS A 262 2.36 0.06 -30.46
C HIS A 262 2.97 -0.97 -29.51
N PHE A 263 2.47 -2.20 -29.58
CA PHE A 263 3.09 -3.33 -28.90
C PHE A 263 4.11 -3.95 -29.84
N GLN A 264 5.38 -3.59 -29.67
CA GLN A 264 6.44 -4.31 -30.36
C GLN A 264 6.80 -5.53 -29.52
N ALA A 265 6.42 -6.72 -30.00
CA ALA A 265 6.95 -7.95 -29.46
C ALA A 265 8.45 -7.99 -29.77
N LEU A 266 9.27 -7.58 -28.80
CA LEU A 266 10.71 -7.79 -28.84
C LEU A 266 10.94 -9.32 -28.76
N GLN A 267 10.83 -10.01 -29.88
CA GLN A 267 11.39 -11.35 -30.03
C GLN A 267 12.90 -11.21 -29.83
N ARG A 268 13.42 -11.90 -28.81
CA ARG A 268 14.77 -11.71 -28.27
C ARG A 268 15.86 -11.79 -29.35
N ILE A 269 16.72 -10.79 -29.40
CA ILE A 269 18.06 -10.86 -30.02
C ILE A 269 19.08 -11.61 -29.12
N CYS A 270 18.75 -11.93 -27.87
CA CYS A 270 19.68 -12.66 -26.99
C CYS A 270 19.17 -14.07 -26.67
N ALA A 271 19.68 -15.08 -27.40
CA ALA A 271 19.50 -16.50 -27.10
C ALA A 271 20.13 -16.92 -25.75
N TYR A 272 21.07 -16.12 -25.24
CA TYR A 272 21.91 -16.44 -24.09
C TYR A 272 21.16 -16.79 -22.79
N PRO A 273 20.13 -16.04 -22.33
CA PRO A 273 19.43 -16.39 -21.09
C PRO A 273 18.57 -17.65 -21.18
N ARG A 274 18.09 -17.99 -22.39
CA ARG A 274 17.33 -19.25 -22.61
C ARG A 274 18.28 -20.45 -22.61
N VAL A 275 19.40 -20.34 -23.31
CA VAL A 275 20.45 -21.37 -23.31
C VAL A 275 21.02 -21.62 -21.90
N LEU A 276 21.20 -20.56 -21.10
CA LEU A 276 21.61 -20.71 -19.70
C LEU A 276 20.54 -21.39 -18.84
N LEU A 277 19.26 -21.08 -19.08
CA LEU A 277 18.16 -21.73 -18.37
C LEU A 277 18.09 -23.22 -18.73
N ASP A 278 18.14 -23.54 -20.02
CA ASP A 278 18.09 -24.93 -20.51
C ASP A 278 19.28 -25.74 -19.97
N LYS A 279 20.50 -25.19 -20.01
CA LYS A 279 21.69 -25.82 -19.39
C LYS A 279 21.55 -25.99 -17.88
N SER A 280 20.92 -25.04 -17.18
CA SER A 280 20.70 -25.15 -15.74
C SER A 280 19.69 -26.24 -15.38
N ILE A 281 18.70 -26.47 -16.25
CA ILE A 281 17.71 -27.54 -16.11
C ILE A 281 18.37 -28.89 -16.41
N GLU A 282 19.15 -29.00 -17.49
CA GLU A 282 19.92 -30.20 -17.81
C GLU A 282 20.88 -30.59 -16.68
N MET A 283 21.61 -29.63 -16.11
CA MET A 283 22.52 -29.90 -14.98
C MET A 283 21.77 -30.38 -13.73
N LYS A 284 20.56 -29.88 -13.45
CA LYS A 284 19.73 -30.37 -12.34
C LYS A 284 19.25 -31.80 -12.58
N LEU A 285 18.73 -32.08 -13.77
CA LEU A 285 18.26 -33.42 -14.14
C LEU A 285 19.42 -34.44 -14.16
N ALA A 286 20.62 -34.04 -14.57
CA ALA A 286 21.80 -34.90 -14.55
C ALA A 286 22.30 -35.16 -13.13
N LYS A 287 22.10 -34.22 -12.20
CA LYS A 287 22.43 -34.39 -10.79
C LYS A 287 21.44 -35.33 -10.11
N GLU A 288 20.14 -35.13 -10.33
CA GLU A 288 19.09 -36.04 -9.82
C GLU A 288 19.32 -37.49 -10.29
N ARG A 289 19.68 -37.70 -11.57
CA ARG A 289 20.02 -39.04 -12.05
C ARG A 289 21.26 -39.67 -11.41
N ARG A 290 22.24 -38.87 -10.97
CA ARG A 290 23.42 -39.38 -10.27
C ARG A 290 23.09 -39.77 -8.84
N ASP A 291 22.32 -38.92 -8.16
CA ASP A 291 21.85 -39.18 -6.81
C ASP A 291 20.98 -40.46 -6.77
N ASP A 292 20.11 -40.69 -7.79
CA ASP A 292 19.33 -41.92 -7.95
C ASP A 292 20.19 -43.18 -8.19
N SER A 293 21.31 -43.04 -8.92
CA SER A 293 22.24 -44.16 -9.18
C SER A 293 23.12 -44.51 -7.98
N GLU A 294 23.48 -43.53 -7.15
CA GLU A 294 24.26 -43.76 -5.92
C GLU A 294 23.41 -44.43 -4.83
N GLU A 295 22.11 -44.11 -4.73
CA GLU A 295 21.17 -44.84 -3.85
C GLU A 295 20.95 -46.30 -4.29
N SER A 296 20.95 -46.57 -5.61
CA SER A 296 20.82 -47.93 -6.13
C SER A 296 22.07 -48.80 -5.93
N GLU A 297 23.28 -48.22 -5.96
CA GLU A 297 24.52 -48.96 -5.67
C GLU A 297 24.76 -49.15 -4.17
N GLY A 298 24.32 -48.20 -3.33
CA GLY A 298 24.36 -48.35 -1.87
C GLY A 298 23.49 -49.51 -1.39
N SER A 299 22.30 -49.68 -1.98
CA SER A 299 21.38 -50.76 -1.61
C SER A 299 21.84 -52.17 -2.01
N LEU A 300 22.77 -52.33 -2.96
CA LEU A 300 23.31 -53.66 -3.34
C LEU A 300 24.53 -54.08 -2.51
N LYS A 301 25.32 -53.11 -2.00
CA LYS A 301 26.51 -53.40 -1.18
C LYS A 301 26.14 -53.85 0.24
N ASP A 302 24.99 -53.44 0.75
CA ASP A 302 24.48 -53.87 2.05
C ASP A 302 23.88 -55.30 2.04
N PHE A 303 23.79 -55.96 0.87
CA PHE A 303 23.29 -57.35 0.75
C PHE A 303 24.39 -58.40 0.54
N ILE A 304 25.65 -58.00 0.27
CA ILE A 304 26.73 -58.93 -0.13
C ILE A 304 27.72 -59.22 1.01
N ASN A 305 27.60 -58.57 2.17
CA ASN A 305 28.59 -58.68 3.25
C ASN A 305 28.18 -59.54 4.46
N ASP A 306 27.13 -60.37 4.36
CA ASP A 306 26.61 -61.12 5.50
C ASP A 306 26.71 -62.67 5.41
N GLU A 307 27.58 -63.25 4.57
CA GLU A 307 27.87 -64.69 4.64
C GLU A 307 29.36 -65.00 4.33
N ASP A 308 30.18 -65.18 5.37
CA ASP A 308 31.08 -66.34 5.54
C ASP A 308 31.91 -66.27 6.85
N GLU A 309 32.08 -67.45 7.46
CA GLU A 309 32.37 -67.76 8.86
C GLU A 309 33.80 -67.48 9.41
N ASP A 310 33.81 -67.18 10.72
CA ASP A 310 34.74 -67.52 11.81
C ASP A 310 36.22 -67.92 11.56
N SER A 311 37.12 -67.18 12.21
CA SER A 311 38.21 -67.79 13.00
C SER A 311 38.66 -66.89 14.17
N THR A 312 38.27 -67.30 15.37
CA THR A 312 38.97 -67.22 16.68
C THR A 312 40.04 -66.13 16.94
N SER A 313 39.77 -65.25 17.92
CA SER A 313 40.47 -65.25 19.24
C SER A 313 40.11 -64.05 20.13
N SER A 314 39.67 -64.36 21.35
CA SER A 314 39.82 -63.63 22.63
C SER A 314 39.97 -62.09 22.65
N SER A 315 39.05 -61.39 23.31
CA SER A 315 39.26 -60.87 24.68
C SER A 315 38.12 -59.95 25.18
N SER A 316 37.70 -60.27 26.41
CA SER A 316 37.04 -59.49 27.48
C SER A 316 36.60 -58.02 27.28
N ASN A 317 35.39 -57.77 27.81
CA ASN A 317 35.01 -56.77 28.85
C ASN A 317 33.96 -55.68 28.52
N SER A 318 32.77 -55.89 29.12
CA SER A 318 32.04 -55.05 30.10
C SER A 318 31.28 -53.76 29.70
N GLY A 319 29.96 -53.78 29.98
CA GLY A 319 29.09 -52.69 30.48
C GLY A 319 28.59 -51.68 29.43
N SER A 320 27.37 -51.11 29.45
CA SER A 320 26.22 -51.13 30.38
C SER A 320 25.08 -50.31 29.75
N ASP A 321 23.84 -50.77 29.93
CA ASP A 321 22.58 -50.03 30.17
C ASP A 321 21.94 -49.03 29.17
N SER A 322 20.63 -49.27 29.03
CA SER A 322 19.48 -48.34 29.08
C SER A 322 18.90 -47.68 27.81
N GLU A 323 17.73 -48.23 27.42
CA GLU A 323 16.41 -47.58 27.34
C GLU A 323 16.18 -46.23 26.61
N ASN A 324 15.43 -46.35 25.49
CA ASN A 324 14.05 -45.85 25.30
C ASN A 324 13.74 -44.44 24.72
N GLU A 325 12.68 -44.44 23.91
CA GLU A 325 11.77 -43.38 23.41
C GLU A 325 12.20 -42.34 22.35
N GLY A 326 11.36 -42.20 21.30
CA GLY A 326 11.05 -40.88 20.75
C GLY A 326 10.60 -40.72 19.29
N LYS A 327 9.27 -40.82 19.07
CA LYS A 327 8.43 -40.01 18.14
C LYS A 327 8.56 -40.14 16.61
N LYS A 328 7.47 -40.63 16.01
CA LYS A 328 7.05 -40.41 14.61
C LYS A 328 6.48 -38.99 14.43
N GLU A 329 7.00 -38.23 13.47
CA GLU A 329 6.31 -37.09 12.86
C GLU A 329 5.85 -37.43 11.43
N THR A 330 4.60 -37.09 11.12
CA THR A 330 3.96 -37.25 9.81
C THR A 330 3.93 -35.90 9.12
N ASN A 331 4.34 -35.82 7.85
CA ASN A 331 4.35 -34.59 7.07
C ASN A 331 3.17 -34.56 6.07
N PRO A 332 2.42 -33.44 5.92
CA PRO A 332 1.20 -33.40 5.13
C PRO A 332 1.44 -33.07 3.64
N ARG A 333 0.66 -33.71 2.75
CA ARG A 333 0.65 -33.48 1.29
C ARG A 333 0.16 -32.05 0.93
N LYS A 334 0.98 -31.30 0.19
CA LYS A 334 0.58 -30.02 -0.45
C LYS A 334 -0.24 -30.29 -1.73
N ARG A 335 -1.42 -29.67 -1.83
CA ARG A 335 -2.23 -29.57 -3.06
C ARG A 335 -1.67 -28.46 -3.97
N LEU A 336 -1.41 -28.77 -5.23
CA LEU A 336 -0.98 -27.84 -6.28
C LEU A 336 -2.20 -27.14 -6.93
N THR A 337 -2.14 -25.82 -7.05
CA THR A 337 -3.07 -25.00 -7.84
C THR A 337 -2.59 -24.86 -9.28
N ARG A 338 -3.52 -25.05 -10.23
CA ARG A 338 -3.32 -25.05 -11.70
C ARG A 338 -2.76 -23.71 -12.21
N ALA A 339 -1.53 -23.72 -12.71
CA ALA A 339 -0.95 -22.66 -13.56
C ALA A 339 -0.13 -23.25 -14.73
N ALA A 340 -0.46 -24.45 -15.19
CA ALA A 340 0.28 -25.14 -16.25
C ALA A 340 -0.65 -26.00 -17.13
N ALA A 341 -1.68 -25.40 -17.71
CA ALA A 341 -2.52 -26.05 -18.72
C ALA A 341 -3.00 -25.02 -19.75
N ALA A 342 -2.04 -24.44 -20.48
CA ALA A 342 -2.27 -23.74 -21.73
C ALA A 342 -0.93 -23.60 -22.43
N LEU A 343 -0.55 -24.64 -23.20
CA LEU A 343 0.42 -24.62 -24.31
C LEU A 343 0.48 -26.05 -24.87
N GLY A 344 0.01 -26.23 -26.10
CA GLY A 344 0.21 -27.46 -26.88
C GLY A 344 -1.07 -27.99 -27.53
N GLU A 345 -1.34 -27.50 -28.73
CA GLU A 345 -1.79 -28.38 -29.83
C GLU A 345 -0.77 -29.50 -30.07
#